data_AF-A0A941CGC8-F1
#
_entry.id   AF-A0A941CGC8-F1
#
_cell.length_a   1.000
_cell.length_b   1.000
_cell.length_c   1.000
_cell.angle_alpha   90.00
_cell.angle_beta   90.00
_cell.angle_gamma   90.00
#
_symmetry.space_group_name_H-M   'P 1'
#
loop_
_entity.id
_entity.type
_entity.pdbx_description
1 polymer ?
#
loop_
_entity_poly.entity_id
_entity_poly.type
_entity_poly.pdbx_seq_one_letter_code
_entity_poly.pdbx_strand_id
1 'polypeptide(L)' 'MQVSIFIKKGEPVGYSTDFFGNTLENIKASQSGMILYMIGTPPINKGETIMNVGIEPKQ' A
#
# COMPACT_ATOMS: atom_id res chain seq x y z
N MET A 1 14.49 2.63 -0.40
CA MET A 1 13.27 1.85 -0.16
C MET A 1 13.52 1.01 1.10
N GLN A 2 13.02 1.45 2.25
CA GLN A 2 13.29 0.79 3.53
C GLN A 2 12.27 -0.33 3.76
N VAL A 3 12.72 -1.58 3.65
CA VAL A 3 11.87 -2.78 3.73
C VAL A 3 11.97 -3.34 5.15
N SER A 4 11.24 -2.77 6.11
CA SER A 4 11.02 -3.31 7.47
C SER A 4 9.91 -2.55 8.23
N ILE A 5 8.83 -2.13 7.55
CA ILE A 5 7.75 -1.37 8.21
C ILE A 5 6.60 -2.32 8.53
N PHE A 6 6.32 -2.49 9.82
CA PHE A 6 5.07 -3.11 10.28
C PHE A 6 3.97 -2.05 10.23
N ILE A 7 2.88 -2.33 9.53
CA ILE A 7 1.72 -1.47 9.40
C ILE A 7 0.53 -2.08 10.12
N LYS A 8 -0.37 -1.25 10.65
CA LYS A 8 -1.63 -1.69 11.25
C LYS A 8 -2.76 -1.61 10.24
N LYS A 9 -3.76 -2.49 10.38
CA LYS A 9 -5.02 -2.40 9.62
C LYS A 9 -5.62 -0.99 9.75
N GLY A 10 -5.96 -0.39 8.61
CA GLY A 10 -6.54 0.94 8.51
C GLY A 10 -5.53 2.10 8.48
N GLU A 11 -4.23 1.82 8.68
CA GLU A 11 -3.19 2.83 8.61
C GLU A 11 -2.99 3.31 7.16
N PRO A 12 -2.82 4.63 6.93
CA PRO A 12 -2.56 5.15 5.59
C PRO A 12 -1.19 4.68 5.09
N VAL A 13 -1.18 4.07 3.90
CA VAL A 13 0.04 3.53 3.28
C VAL A 13 0.47 4.29 2.03
N GLY A 14 -0.41 5.15 1.50
CA GLY A 14 -0.14 5.96 0.33
C GLY A 14 -1.40 6.64 -0.19
N TYR A 15 -1.27 7.26 -1.35
CA TYR A 15 -2.36 7.92 -2.05
C TYR A 15 -2.13 7.80 -3.56
N SER A 16 -3.21 7.88 -4.33
CA SER A 16 -3.16 7.98 -5.79
C SER A 16 -3.52 9.39 -6.23
N THR A 17 -2.94 9.83 -7.35
CA THR A 17 -3.22 11.12 -7.97
C THR A 17 -3.58 10.96 -9.43
N ASP A 18 -4.31 11.93 -9.99
CA ASP A 18 -4.42 12.08 -11.44
C ASP A 18 -3.14 12.66 -12.05
N PHE A 19 -3.15 12.84 -13.38
CA PHE A 19 -2.04 13.42 -14.12
C PHE A 19 -1.71 14.88 -13.70
N PHE A 20 -2.69 15.59 -13.15
CA PHE A 20 -2.55 16.97 -12.71
C PHE A 20 -2.11 17.07 -11.23
N GLY A 21 -1.96 15.93 -10.55
CA GLY A 21 -1.56 15.86 -9.14
C GLY A 21 -2.72 15.94 -8.15
N ASN A 22 -3.98 15.93 -8.59
CA ASN A 22 -5.12 15.91 -7.68
C ASN A 22 -5.24 14.53 -7.03
N THR A 23 -5.34 14.47 -5.71
CA THR A 23 -5.54 13.20 -4.99
C THR A 23 -6.88 12.57 -5.35
N LEU A 24 -6.83 11.34 -5.85
CA LEU A 24 -8.02 10.55 -6.19
C LEU A 24 -8.46 9.68 -5.01
N GLU A 25 -7.51 9.05 -4.31
CA GLU A 25 -7.79 8.12 -3.23
C GLU A 25 -6.66 8.05 -2.21
N ASN A 26 -7.02 7.91 -0.92
CA ASN A 26 -6.09 7.54 0.14
C ASN A 26 -6.15 6.04 0.37
N ILE A 27 -5.02 5.36 0.16
CA ILE A 27 -4.91 3.92 0.31
C ILE A 27 -4.60 3.60 1.78
N LYS A 28 -5.40 2.71 2.36
CA LYS A 28 -5.22 2.21 3.72
C LYS A 28 -4.86 0.73 3.72
N ALA A 29 -4.07 0.33 4.69
CA ALA A 29 -3.72 -1.07 4.91
C ALA A 29 -4.99 -1.90 5.18
N SER A 30 -5.24 -2.93 4.37
CA SER A 30 -6.39 -3.83 4.56
C SER A 30 -6.23 -4.73 5.79
N GLN A 31 -4.99 -4.99 6.21
CA GLN A 31 -4.62 -5.85 7.34
C GLN A 31 -3.35 -5.35 8.02
N SER A 32 -3.14 -5.77 9.27
CA SER A 32 -1.88 -5.53 9.99
C SER A 32 -0.84 -6.55 9.55
N GLY A 33 0.40 -6.11 9.36
CA GLY A 33 1.48 -7.00 8.92
C GLY A 33 2.71 -6.24 8.44
N MET A 34 3.62 -6.96 7.79
CA MET A 34 4.84 -6.38 7.22
C MET A 34 4.68 -6.16 5.72
N ILE A 35 5.06 -4.98 5.22
CA ILE A 35 5.10 -4.71 3.79
C ILE A 35 6.20 -5.57 3.15
N LEU A 36 5.82 -6.44 2.21
CA LEU A 36 6.75 -7.31 1.48
C LEU A 36 7.32 -6.60 0.26
N TYR A 37 6.45 -5.95 -0.52
CA TYR A 37 6.82 -5.13 -1.65
C TYR A 37 5.71 -4.13 -1.99
N MET A 38 6.10 -3.10 -2.74
CA MET A 38 5.23 -2.11 -3.36
C MET A 38 5.65 -1.88 -4.80
N ILE A 39 4.70 -1.54 -5.67
CA ILE A 39 5.01 -1.07 -7.02
C ILE A 39 5.83 0.22 -6.91
N GLY A 40 7.02 0.23 -7.52
CA GLY A 40 7.92 1.39 -7.51
C GLY A 40 7.65 2.40 -8.63
N THR A 41 6.80 2.06 -9.60
CA THR A 41 6.45 2.90 -10.74
C THR A 41 5.13 3.63 -10.48
N PRO A 42 5.08 4.97 -10.55
CA PRO A 42 3.87 5.74 -10.29
C PRO A 42 2.62 5.37 -11.14
N PRO A 43 2.74 4.98 -12.42
CA PRO A 43 1.58 4.56 -13.20
C PRO A 43 1.03 3.24 -12.65
N ILE A 44 -0.21 3.28 -12.15
CA ILE A 44 -0.95 2.14 -11.62
C ILE A 44 -2.34 2.10 -12.25
N ASN A 45 -2.91 0.90 -12.41
CA ASN A 45 -4.28 0.75 -12.91
C ASN A 45 -5.29 0.56 -11.78
N LYS A 46 -6.56 0.90 -12.06
CA LYS A 46 -7.66 0.62 -11.12
C LYS A 46 -7.81 -0.89 -10.95
N GLY A 47 -7.89 -1.33 -9.70
CA GLY A 47 -8.02 -2.74 -9.34
C GLY A 47 -6.70 -3.52 -9.37
N GLU A 48 -5.58 -2.87 -9.67
CA GLU A 48 -4.26 -3.49 -9.62
C GLU A 48 -3.72 -3.58 -8.19
N THR A 49 -3.00 -4.66 -7.88
CA THR A 49 -2.35 -4.84 -6.59
C THR A 49 -1.08 -4.02 -6.52
N ILE A 50 -1.11 -2.93 -5.76
CA ILE A 50 0.02 -1.99 -5.60
C ILE A 50 0.98 -2.33 -4.45
N MET A 51 0.53 -3.15 -3.50
CA MET A 51 1.27 -3.51 -2.29
C MET A 51 0.86 -4.92 -1.86
N ASN A 52 1.82 -5.69 -1.35
CA ASN A 52 1.54 -6.93 -0.64
C ASN A 52 2.01 -6.85 0.81
N VAL A 53 1.16 -7.33 1.72
CA VAL A 53 1.38 -7.28 3.16
C VAL A 53 1.41 -8.70 3.69
N GLY A 54 2.56 -9.14 4.18
CA GLY A 54 2.72 -10.41 4.87
C GLY A 54 2.04 -10.36 6.23
N ILE A 55 1.13 -11.29 6.48
CA ILE A 55 0.55 -11.52 7.80
C ILE A 55 1.33 -12.59 8.54
N GLU A 56 1.56 -12.36 9.82
CA GLU A 56 1.97 -13.44 10.72
C GLU A 56 0.83 -14.47 10.79
N PRO A 57 1.14 -15.78 10.67
CA PRO A 57 0.14 -16.81 10.84
C PRO A 57 -0.43 -16.71 12.26
N LYS A 58 -1.76 -16.69 12.39
CA LYS A 58 -2.38 -16.93 13.69
C LYS A 58 -2.12 -18.39 14.05
N GLN A 59 -1.33 -18.59 15.11
CA GLN A 59 -1.10 -19.91 15.72
C GLN A 59 -2.42 -20.53 16.20
#